data_AF-A0A7C3V445-F1
#
_entry.id   AF-A0A7C3V445-F1
#
_cell.length_a   1.000
_cell.length_b   1.000
_cell.length_c   1.000
_cell.angle_alpha   90.00
_cell.angle_beta   90.00
_cell.angle_gamma   90.00
#
_symmetry.space_group_name_H-M   'P 1'
#
loop_
_entity.id
_entity.type
_entity.pdbx_description
1 polymer ?
#
loop_
_entity_poly.entity_id
_entity_poly.type
_entity_poly.pdbx_seq_one_letter_code
_entity_poly.pdbx_strand_id
1 'polypeptide(L)' 'MCAKLYVNQTCGYCKEAEKIIIKQVIENGGEVEIINLDSGVFPKLVLKDGTKLTGLDKIEKFFK' A
#
# COMPACT_ATOMS: atom_id res chain seq x y z
N MET A 1 5.38 5.07 -12.54
CA MET A 1 3.98 5.38 -12.10
C MET A 1 4.02 5.66 -10.59
N CYS A 2 3.22 6.56 -10.01
CA CYS A 2 3.32 6.89 -8.58
C CYS A 2 2.10 6.37 -7.79
N ALA A 3 2.30 5.72 -6.65
CA ALA A 3 1.25 5.19 -5.78
C ALA A 3 1.41 5.75 -4.36
N LYS A 4 0.31 6.04 -3.67
CA LYS A 4 0.30 6.48 -2.27
C LYS A 4 -0.13 5.33 -1.38
N LEU A 5 0.75 4.89 -0.50
CA LEU A 5 0.50 3.83 0.47
C LEU A 5 0.25 4.44 1.84
N TYR A 6 -0.99 4.34 2.30
CA TYR A 6 -1.40 4.75 3.63
C TYR A 6 -1.23 3.57 4.60
N VAL A 7 -0.52 3.80 5.69
CA VAL A 7 -0.20 2.82 6.74
C VAL A 7 -0.46 3.41 8.12
N ASN A 8 -0.55 2.56 9.13
CA ASN A 8 -0.50 2.96 10.52
C ASN A 8 0.67 2.26 11.22
N GLN A 9 1.69 3.03 11.62
CA GLN A 9 2.90 2.50 12.26
C GLN A 9 2.69 1.94 13.67
N THR A 10 1.55 2.22 14.33
CA THR A 10 1.23 1.61 15.63
C THR A 10 0.75 0.15 15.51
N CYS A 11 0.39 -0.29 14.31
CA CYS A 11 -0.06 -1.66 14.08
C CYS A 11 1.12 -2.52 13.61
N GLY A 12 1.57 -3.49 14.43
CA GLY A 12 2.66 -4.40 14.08
C GLY A 12 2.45 -5.15 12.76
N TYR A 13 1.20 -5.52 12.46
CA TYR A 13 0.78 -6.17 11.21
C TYR A 13 0.99 -5.28 9.96
N CYS A 14 0.94 -3.95 10.11
CA CYS A 14 1.07 -3.03 8.99
C CYS A 14 2.50 -2.95 8.44
N LYS A 15 3.53 -3.31 9.20
CA LYS A 15 4.93 -3.25 8.75
C LYS A 15 5.28 -4.32 7.70
N GLU A 16 4.75 -5.53 7.84
CA GLU A 16 4.98 -6.58 6.83
C GLU A 16 4.20 -6.30 5.56
N ALA A 17 2.92 -5.92 5.71
CA ALA A 17 2.09 -5.55 4.59
C ALA A 17 2.67 -4.37 3.80
N GLU A 18 3.20 -3.36 4.48
CA GLU A 18 3.91 -2.24 3.85
C GLU A 18 5.04 -2.71 2.94
N LYS A 19 5.95 -3.56 3.44
CA LYS A 19 7.07 -4.09 2.65
C LYS A 19 6.61 -4.83 1.40
N ILE A 20 5.60 -5.68 1.53
CA ILE A 20 5.06 -6.46 0.41
C ILE A 20 4.49 -5.51 -0.66
N ILE A 21 3.69 -4.53 -0.25
CA ILE A 21 3.06 -3.58 -1.18
C ILE A 21 4.10 -2.71 -1.88
N ILE A 22 5.09 -2.21 -1.13
CA ILE A 22 6.20 -1.44 -1.71
C ILE A 22 6.94 -2.27 -2.75
N LYS A 23 7.28 -3.51 -2.42
CA LYS A 23 7.98 -4.41 -3.32
C LYS A 23 7.19 -4.65 -4.61
N GLN A 24 5.89 -4.96 -4.50
CA GLN A 24 4.99 -5.17 -5.64
C GLN A 24 4.96 -3.96 -6.59
N VAL A 25 4.82 -2.76 -6.04
CA VAL A 25 4.76 -1.53 -6.85
C VAL A 25 6.11 -1.26 -7.53
N ILE A 26 7.22 -1.43 -6.82
CA ILE A 26 8.57 -1.23 -7.37
C ILE A 26 8.89 -2.26 -8.46
N GLU A 27 8.52 -3.54 -8.27
CA GLU A 27 8.71 -4.60 -9.27
C GLU A 27 7.92 -4.30 -10.57
N ASN A 28 6.81 -3.55 -10.47
CA ASN A 28 6.04 -3.06 -11.61
C ASN A 28 6.53 -1.71 -12.18
N GLY A 29 7.70 -1.22 -11.77
CA GLY A 29 8.25 0.06 -12.23
C GLY A 29 7.52 1.29 -11.68
N GLY A 30 6.85 1.13 -10.54
CA GLY A 30 6.19 2.19 -9.79
C GLY A 30 7.02 2.73 -8.64
N GLU A 31 6.61 3.88 -8.12
CA GLU A 31 7.13 4.51 -6.91
C GLU A 31 6.03 4.54 -5.86
N VAL A 32 6.40 4.37 -4.58
CA VAL A 32 5.46 4.39 -3.46
C VAL A 32 5.77 5.55 -2.53
N GLU A 33 4.79 6.42 -2.33
CA GLU A 33 4.80 7.45 -1.30
C GLU A 33 4.09 6.90 -0.04
N ILE A 34 4.83 6.75 1.05
CA ILE A 34 4.31 6.22 2.31
C ILE A 34 3.69 7.37 3.13
N ILE A 35 2.43 7.22 3.51
CA ILE A 35 1.68 8.19 4.31
C ILE A 35 1.25 7.49 5.60
N ASN A 36 1.79 7.94 6.73
CA ASN A 36 1.41 7.41 8.04
C ASN A 36 0.17 8.13 8.57
N LEU A 37 -0.83 7.38 9.03
CA LEU A 37 -2.08 7.88 9.60
C LEU A 37 -2.44 7.08 10.87
N ASP A 38 -2.82 7.78 11.93
CA ASP A 38 -3.18 7.16 13.22
C ASP A 38 -4.55 6.50 13.26
N SER A 39 -5.44 6.79 12.30
CA SER A 39 -6.82 6.27 12.29
C SER A 39 -7.30 5.94 10.89
N GLY A 40 -7.97 4.80 10.75
CA GLY A 40 -8.47 4.27 9.48
C GLY A 40 -8.26 2.76 9.31
N VAL A 41 -8.66 2.25 8.15
CA VAL A 41 -8.41 0.86 7.75
C VAL A 41 -7.14 0.80 6.92
N PHE A 42 -6.16 0.02 7.38
CA PHE A 42 -4.83 -0.11 6.78
C PHE A 42 -4.49 -1.58 6.53
N PRO A 43 -3.59 -1.87 5.56
CA PRO A 43 -2.96 -0.94 4.62
C PRO A 43 -3.94 -0.46 3.53
N LYS A 44 -3.73 0.75 3.01
CA LYS A 44 -4.53 1.30 1.90
C LYS A 44 -3.62 1.85 0.81
N LEU A 45 -3.74 1.34 -0.40
CA LEU A 45 -2.97 1.79 -1.56
C LEU A 45 -3.87 2.60 -2.50
N VAL A 46 -3.39 3.76 -2.93
CA VAL A 46 -4.06 4.61 -3.91
C VAL A 46 -3.11 4.81 -5.09
N LEU A 47 -3.47 4.29 -6.26
CA LEU A 47 -2.69 4.43 -7.47
C LEU A 47 -2.94 5.81 -8.12
N LYS A 48 -2.01 6.30 -8.95
CA LYS A 48 -2.16 7.56 -9.70
C LYS A 48 -3.43 7.61 -10.56
N ASP A 49 -3.89 6.45 -11.02
CA ASP A 49 -5.12 6.32 -11.83
C ASP A 49 -6.41 6.55 -11.02
N GLY A 50 -6.30 6.71 -9.69
CA GLY A 50 -7.44 6.87 -8.79
C GLY A 50 -7.96 5.56 -8.21
N THR A 51 -7.42 4.41 -8.63
CA THR A 51 -7.71 3.10 -8.06
C THR A 51 -7.34 3.04 -6.58
N LYS A 52 -8.31 2.68 -5.74
CA LYS A 52 -8.16 2.57 -4.28
C LYS A 52 -8.27 1.11 -3.87
N LEU A 53 -7.19 0.55 -3.35
CA LEU A 53 -7.11 -0.80 -2.81
C LEU A 53 -6.96 -0.71 -1.30
N THR A 54 -7.67 -1.54 -0.55
CA THR A 54 -7.65 -1.52 0.92
C THR A 54 -7.59 -2.95 1.43
N GLY A 55 -6.65 -3.22 2.32
CA GLY A 55 -6.27 -4.56 2.75
C GLY A 55 -5.22 -5.19 1.85
N LEU A 56 -4.32 -5.99 2.45
CA LEU A 56 -3.21 -6.64 1.76
C LEU A 56 -3.70 -7.61 0.66
N ASP A 57 -4.69 -8.45 0.95
CA ASP A 57 -5.25 -9.43 -0.02
C ASP A 57 -5.70 -8.80 -1.35
N LYS A 58 -6.38 -7.65 -1.27
CA LYS A 58 -6.83 -6.93 -2.49
C LYS A 58 -5.68 -6.35 -3.27
N ILE A 59 -4.63 -5.91 -2.57
CA ILE A 59 -3.45 -5.35 -3.22
C ILE A 59 -2.66 -6.46 -3.91
N GLU A 60 -2.44 -7.58 -3.23
CA GLU A 60 -1.75 -8.73 -3.83
C GLU A 60 -2.50 -9.28 -5.05
N LYS A 61 -3.84 -9.36 -5.00
CA LYS A 61 -4.66 -9.77 -6.15
C LYS A 61 -4.61 -8.81 -7.33
N PHE A 62 -4.31 -7.53 -7.11
CA PHE A 62 -4.26 -6.55 -8.20
C PHE A 62 -2.96 -6.66 -9.02
N PHE A 63 -1.85 -7.04 -8.37
CA PHE A 63 -0.54 -7.12 -8.99
C PHE A 63 -0.16 -8.53 -9.51
N LYS A 64 -1.00 -9.54 -9.27
CA LYS A 64 -0.82 -10.93 -9.73
C LYS A 64 -1.57 -11.18 -11.04
#